data_AF-A0A937U7C8-F1
#
_entry.id   AF-A0A937U7C8-F1
#
_cell.length_a   1.000
_cell.length_b   1.000
_cell.length_c   1.000
_cell.angle_alpha   90.00
_cell.angle_beta   90.00
_cell.angle_gamma   90.00
#
_symmetry.space_group_name_H-M   'P 1'
#
loop_
_entity.id
_entity.type
_entity.pdbx_description
1 polymer ?
#
loop_
_entity_poly.entity_id
_entity_poly.type
_entity_poly.pdbx_seq_one_letter_code
_entity_poly.pdbx_strand_id
1 'polypeptide(L)'
;MSDKAVFLDRDDTLIEDSGYINDPDQVKLLDGAAEALIELKKLGYKLVVVTNQSAIARGIVTEKVLAEIHERMRQLLAEKNAFLDDIYYCPYHPEGVVPKYRKESNYRKPNPGMLLEAADDMNLELGESWCIGNSSSDVEAGSRAGCKTVLIDTPSHQREAGSHMSQDGASPDYRAVNIKEAVNIIKKHLRSPSDEKPQSQEAAVDLTEPTHDHEAAQDACEAAEPEPQAQQHEPEPERQEQSPERHIPTAKTDELLGDILAQLKSMQRTEMFDEFSVMRLMAGVVQVLVLFCLLVTVWFLMSPNRQDNLVFMALGFAIVLQLMALTFYTMHGRK
;
A
#
# COMPACT_ATOMS: atom_id res chain seq x y z
N MET A 1 0.51 -21.91 -22.71
CA MET A 1 0.83 -20.51 -22.38
C MET A 1 0.39 -20.31 -20.94
N SER A 2 1.23 -19.72 -20.10
CA SER A 2 0.85 -19.29 -18.75
C SER A 2 -0.13 -18.12 -18.87
N ASP A 3 -1.14 -18.10 -18.01
CA ASP A 3 -2.08 -16.97 -17.93
C ASP A 3 -1.42 -15.82 -17.17
N LYS A 4 -1.95 -14.60 -17.27
CA LYS A 4 -1.51 -13.45 -16.46
C LYS A 4 -2.66 -12.97 -15.60
N ALA A 5 -2.36 -12.35 -14.47
CA ALA A 5 -3.38 -11.93 -13.51
C ALA A 5 -3.27 -10.45 -13.12
N VAL A 6 -4.40 -9.93 -12.64
CA VAL A 6 -4.42 -8.76 -11.77
C VAL A 6 -4.85 -9.23 -10.39
N PHE A 7 -3.91 -9.15 -9.45
CA PHE A 7 -4.13 -9.31 -8.04
C PHE A 7 -4.71 -8.02 -7.47
N LEU A 8 -5.81 -8.14 -6.74
CA LEU A 8 -6.59 -7.02 -6.25
C LEU A 8 -6.70 -7.14 -4.72
N ASP A 9 -6.40 -6.08 -3.99
CA ASP A 9 -6.89 -5.99 -2.62
C ASP A 9 -8.42 -5.84 -2.61
N ARG A 10 -9.03 -6.09 -1.45
CA ARG A 10 -10.49 -6.06 -1.30
C ARG A 10 -10.98 -4.72 -0.77
N ASP A 11 -10.55 -4.41 0.45
CA ASP A 11 -11.03 -3.28 1.24
C ASP A 11 -10.39 -1.98 0.70
N ASP A 12 -11.21 -0.96 0.46
CA ASP A 12 -10.86 0.29 -0.23
C ASP A 12 -10.21 0.16 -1.62
N THR A 13 -10.35 -1.01 -2.24
CA THR A 13 -9.93 -1.29 -3.63
C THR A 13 -11.09 -1.76 -4.50
N LEU A 14 -11.89 -2.71 -4.01
CA LEU A 14 -13.12 -3.20 -4.65
C LEU A 14 -14.37 -2.82 -3.88
N ILE A 15 -14.30 -2.79 -2.54
CA ILE A 15 -15.41 -2.44 -1.65
C ILE A 15 -15.00 -1.33 -0.69
N GLU A 16 -15.95 -0.57 -0.14
CA GLU A 16 -15.70 0.42 0.90
C GLU A 16 -15.19 -0.26 2.19
N ASP A 17 -14.11 0.23 2.81
CA ASP A 17 -13.72 -0.19 4.16
C ASP A 17 -14.49 0.62 5.21
N SER A 18 -15.48 0.00 5.86
CA SER A 18 -16.20 0.61 6.99
C SER A 18 -15.55 0.32 8.35
N GLY A 19 -14.35 -0.27 8.36
CA GLY A 19 -13.68 -0.77 9.56
C GLY A 19 -14.21 -2.14 9.96
N TYR A 20 -13.42 -3.19 9.70
CA TYR A 20 -13.74 -4.59 10.02
C TYR A 20 -15.16 -5.02 9.63
N ILE A 21 -15.42 -5.07 8.32
CA ILE A 21 -16.66 -5.62 7.76
C ILE A 21 -16.93 -6.99 8.38
N ASN A 22 -18.05 -7.08 9.10
CA ASN A 22 -18.44 -8.27 9.86
C ASN A 22 -19.87 -8.74 9.55
N ASP A 23 -20.55 -8.07 8.64
CA ASP A 23 -21.86 -8.42 8.14
C ASP A 23 -21.87 -8.31 6.61
N PRO A 24 -22.35 -9.33 5.86
CA PRO A 24 -22.48 -9.25 4.41
C PRO A 24 -23.24 -8.00 3.92
N ASP A 25 -24.23 -7.50 4.66
CA ASP A 25 -25.03 -6.33 4.26
C ASP A 25 -24.23 -5.02 4.29
N GLN A 26 -23.05 -5.00 4.91
CA GLN A 26 -22.12 -3.86 4.88
C GLN A 26 -21.32 -3.79 3.57
N VAL A 27 -21.32 -4.86 2.75
CA VAL A 27 -20.55 -4.90 1.51
C VAL A 27 -21.13 -3.93 0.50
N LYS A 28 -20.32 -2.94 0.12
CA LYS A 28 -20.64 -1.94 -0.90
C LYS A 28 -19.49 -1.85 -1.89
N LEU A 29 -19.78 -2.07 -3.16
CA LEU A 29 -18.78 -1.91 -4.22
C LEU A 29 -18.39 -0.44 -4.35
N LEU A 30 -17.09 -0.19 -4.51
CA LEU A 30 -16.60 1.13 -4.89
C LEU A 30 -17.05 1.48 -6.31
N ASP A 31 -17.23 2.78 -6.55
CA ASP A 31 -17.60 3.31 -7.85
C ASP A 31 -16.57 2.91 -8.93
N GLY A 32 -17.02 2.13 -9.91
CA GLY A 32 -16.16 1.66 -10.99
C GLY A 32 -15.51 0.32 -10.80
N ALA A 33 -15.66 -0.33 -9.64
CA ALA A 33 -15.01 -1.61 -9.38
C ALA A 33 -15.43 -2.65 -10.42
N ALA A 34 -16.73 -2.84 -10.64
CA ALA A 34 -17.24 -3.81 -11.60
C ALA A 34 -16.79 -3.50 -13.04
N GLU A 35 -16.88 -2.24 -13.47
CA GLU A 35 -16.44 -1.81 -14.79
C GLU A 35 -14.94 -2.04 -15.01
N ALA A 36 -14.12 -1.77 -13.98
CA ALA A 36 -12.70 -2.04 -14.01
C ALA A 36 -12.39 -3.54 -14.18
N LEU A 37 -13.07 -4.41 -13.44
CA LEU A 37 -12.90 -5.87 -13.57
C LEU A 37 -13.28 -6.34 -14.98
N ILE A 38 -14.39 -5.87 -15.53
CA ILE A 38 -14.82 -6.21 -16.90
C ILE A 38 -13.73 -5.82 -17.91
N GLU A 39 -13.19 -4.61 -17.79
CA GLU A 39 -12.13 -4.13 -18.67
C GLU A 39 -10.83 -4.95 -18.53
N LEU A 40 -10.46 -5.34 -17.30
CA LEU A 40 -9.29 -6.21 -17.08
C LEU A 40 -9.49 -7.61 -17.65
N LYS A 41 -10.68 -8.21 -17.52
CA LYS A 41 -11.00 -9.50 -18.19
C LYS A 41 -10.88 -9.39 -19.71
N LYS A 42 -11.36 -8.29 -20.31
CA LYS A 42 -11.23 -8.04 -21.76
C LYS A 42 -9.77 -7.94 -22.23
N LEU A 43 -8.87 -7.51 -21.35
CA LEU A 43 -7.42 -7.48 -21.60
C LEU A 43 -6.73 -8.85 -21.42
N GLY A 44 -7.49 -9.90 -21.12
CA GLY A 44 -7.00 -11.26 -20.98
C GLY A 44 -6.39 -11.60 -19.62
N TYR A 45 -6.67 -10.80 -18.58
CA TYR A 45 -6.21 -11.10 -17.23
C TYR A 45 -7.17 -12.02 -16.47
N LYS A 46 -6.61 -12.90 -15.65
CA LYS A 46 -7.30 -13.49 -14.50
C LYS A 46 -7.43 -12.45 -13.39
N LEU A 47 -8.52 -12.48 -12.64
CA LEU A 47 -8.79 -11.54 -11.56
C LEU A 47 -8.84 -12.29 -10.24
N VAL A 48 -7.84 -12.02 -9.40
CA VAL A 48 -7.66 -12.74 -8.14
C VAL A 48 -7.65 -11.73 -7.00
N VAL A 49 -8.54 -11.91 -6.03
CA VAL A 49 -8.48 -11.09 -4.81
C VAL A 49 -7.45 -11.69 -3.86
N VAL A 50 -6.60 -10.84 -3.28
CA VAL A 50 -5.60 -11.21 -2.26
C VAL A 50 -5.74 -10.27 -1.08
N THR A 51 -6.34 -10.73 0.04
CA THR A 51 -6.76 -9.82 1.13
C THR A 51 -6.30 -10.25 2.52
N ASN A 52 -5.88 -9.29 3.34
CA ASN A 52 -5.48 -9.52 4.74
C ASN A 52 -6.71 -9.45 5.68
N GLN A 53 -7.22 -10.59 6.15
CA GLN A 53 -8.43 -10.66 6.99
C GLN A 53 -8.11 -10.90 8.47
N SER A 54 -7.36 -9.94 9.06
CA SER A 54 -6.93 -10.01 10.47
C SER A 54 -8.08 -9.99 11.49
N ALA A 55 -9.28 -9.59 11.06
CA ALA A 55 -10.50 -9.65 11.86
C ALA A 55 -10.76 -11.05 12.44
N ILE A 56 -10.36 -12.09 11.69
CA ILE A 56 -10.48 -13.49 12.13
C ILE A 56 -9.54 -13.77 13.31
N ALA A 57 -8.26 -13.42 13.20
CA ALA A 57 -7.32 -13.55 14.31
C ALA A 57 -7.71 -12.70 15.52
N ARG A 58 -8.40 -11.58 15.31
CA ARG A 58 -8.93 -10.70 16.35
C ARG A 58 -10.25 -11.17 16.95
N GLY A 59 -10.84 -12.24 16.43
CA GLY A 59 -12.12 -12.78 16.93
C GLY A 59 -13.34 -11.91 16.62
N ILE A 60 -13.20 -10.96 15.69
CA ILE A 60 -14.28 -10.04 15.27
C ILE A 60 -15.16 -10.73 14.23
N VAL A 61 -14.56 -11.53 13.35
CA VAL A 61 -15.23 -12.21 12.23
C VAL A 61 -14.86 -13.70 12.27
N THR A 62 -15.80 -14.57 11.90
CA THR A 62 -15.52 -16.01 11.71
C THR A 62 -15.27 -16.30 10.23
N GLU A 63 -14.56 -17.38 9.90
CA GLU A 63 -14.37 -17.81 8.50
C GLU A 63 -15.70 -18.01 7.76
N LYS A 64 -16.75 -18.47 8.47
CA LYS A 64 -18.09 -18.60 7.90
C LYS A 64 -18.66 -17.24 7.47
N VAL A 65 -18.60 -16.26 8.35
CA VAL A 65 -19.09 -14.90 8.06
C VAL A 65 -18.23 -14.25 6.97
N LEU A 66 -16.92 -14.48 6.96
CA LEU A 66 -16.06 -14.03 5.86
C LEU A 66 -16.47 -14.63 4.52
N ALA A 67 -16.82 -15.92 4.48
CA ALA A 67 -17.31 -16.56 3.27
C ALA A 67 -18.63 -15.94 2.79
N GLU A 68 -19.55 -15.62 3.71
CA GLU A 68 -20.81 -14.91 3.39
C GLU A 68 -20.55 -13.49 2.84
N ILE A 69 -19.56 -12.77 3.41
CA ILE A 69 -19.10 -11.45 2.90
C ILE A 69 -18.54 -11.57 1.48
N HIS A 70 -17.67 -12.55 1.24
CA HIS A 70 -17.09 -12.79 -0.09
C HIS A 70 -18.15 -13.19 -1.12
N GLU A 71 -19.14 -14.00 -0.72
CA GLU A 71 -20.25 -14.37 -1.58
C GLU A 71 -21.13 -13.16 -1.91
N ARG A 72 -21.43 -12.30 -0.93
CA ARG A 72 -22.17 -11.06 -1.18
C ARG A 72 -21.42 -10.13 -2.14
N MET A 73 -20.11 -10.01 -2.00
CA MET A 73 -19.28 -9.26 -2.96
C MET A 73 -19.37 -9.86 -4.37
N ARG A 74 -19.27 -11.19 -4.51
CA ARG A 74 -19.43 -11.87 -5.81
C ARG A 74 -20.81 -11.62 -6.43
N GLN A 75 -21.88 -11.64 -5.63
CA GLN A 75 -23.24 -11.37 -6.09
C GLN A 75 -23.37 -9.94 -6.64
N LEU A 76 -22.91 -8.93 -5.89
CA LEU A 76 -22.94 -7.53 -6.32
C LEU A 76 -22.14 -7.29 -7.61
N LEU A 77 -21.01 -7.99 -7.78
CA LEU A 77 -20.23 -7.96 -9.02
C LEU A 77 -20.99 -8.64 -10.17
N ALA A 78 -21.59 -9.80 -9.92
CA ALA A 78 -22.34 -10.56 -10.91
C ALA A 78 -23.58 -9.82 -11.42
N GLU A 79 -24.28 -9.08 -10.55
CA GLU A 79 -25.38 -8.17 -10.94
C GLU A 79 -24.94 -7.13 -11.99
N LYS A 80 -23.64 -6.81 -12.04
CA LYS A 80 -23.02 -5.89 -12.99
C LYS A 80 -22.25 -6.61 -14.11
N ASN A 81 -22.35 -7.94 -14.23
CA ASN A 81 -21.59 -8.80 -15.17
C ASN A 81 -20.06 -8.79 -14.96
N ALA A 82 -19.59 -8.51 -13.75
CA ALA A 82 -18.19 -8.65 -13.37
C ALA A 82 -17.98 -9.95 -12.58
N PHE A 83 -16.88 -10.66 -12.85
CA PHE A 83 -16.59 -11.96 -12.23
C PHE A 83 -15.12 -12.05 -11.82
N LEU A 84 -14.88 -12.58 -10.62
CA LEU A 84 -13.56 -12.91 -10.10
C LEU A 84 -13.25 -14.38 -10.36
N ASP A 85 -12.01 -14.67 -10.74
CA ASP A 85 -11.55 -16.04 -10.90
C ASP A 85 -11.41 -16.71 -9.52
N ASP A 86 -10.80 -16.03 -8.54
CA ASP A 86 -10.66 -16.57 -7.18
C ASP A 86 -10.38 -15.51 -6.09
N ILE A 87 -10.43 -15.92 -4.81
CA ILE A 87 -10.19 -15.09 -3.63
C ILE A 87 -9.29 -15.84 -2.65
N TYR A 88 -8.08 -15.31 -2.43
CA TYR A 88 -7.14 -15.75 -1.41
C TYR A 88 -7.16 -14.76 -0.26
N TYR A 89 -7.12 -15.28 0.97
CA TYR A 89 -7.12 -14.43 2.15
C TYR A 89 -6.19 -14.96 3.24
N CYS A 90 -5.62 -14.03 4.01
CA CYS A 90 -4.82 -14.36 5.18
C CYS A 90 -5.61 -14.11 6.46
N PRO A 91 -6.03 -15.16 7.21
CA PRO A 91 -6.72 -14.98 8.49
C PRO A 91 -5.77 -14.71 9.67
N TYR A 92 -4.46 -14.80 9.45
CA TYR A 92 -3.45 -14.80 10.51
C TYR A 92 -2.99 -13.40 10.93
N HIS A 93 -2.67 -13.26 12.23
CA HIS A 93 -2.04 -12.07 12.80
C HIS A 93 -1.19 -12.47 14.03
N PRO A 94 0.07 -12.01 14.16
CA PRO A 94 0.94 -12.41 15.27
C PRO A 94 0.39 -12.03 16.66
N GLU A 95 -0.33 -10.93 16.73
CA GLU A 95 -0.98 -10.42 17.96
C GLU A 95 -2.48 -10.78 18.04
N GLY A 96 -2.94 -11.78 17.26
CA GLY A 96 -4.32 -12.24 17.31
C GLY A 96 -4.74 -12.77 18.68
N VAL A 97 -6.01 -12.60 19.07
CA VAL A 97 -6.57 -13.15 20.32
C VAL A 97 -7.04 -14.60 20.15
N VAL A 98 -7.37 -15.02 18.93
CA VAL A 98 -7.82 -16.39 18.63
C VAL A 98 -6.60 -17.29 18.43
N PRO A 99 -6.33 -18.29 19.29
CA PRO A 99 -5.08 -19.06 19.25
C PRO A 99 -4.81 -19.77 17.92
N LYS A 100 -5.85 -20.25 17.23
CA LYS A 100 -5.76 -20.89 15.90
C LYS A 100 -5.09 -19.99 14.85
N TYR A 101 -5.29 -18.68 14.96
CA TYR A 101 -4.87 -17.70 13.95
C TYR A 101 -3.73 -16.78 14.42
N ARG A 102 -3.28 -16.95 15.67
CA ARG A 102 -2.21 -16.13 16.26
C ARG A 102 -0.83 -16.65 15.85
N LYS A 103 -0.35 -16.24 14.67
CA LYS A 103 0.99 -16.54 14.18
C LYS A 103 1.43 -15.56 13.11
N GLU A 104 2.74 -15.50 12.90
CA GLU A 104 3.32 -14.99 11.65
C GLU A 104 2.95 -15.93 10.48
N SER A 105 2.77 -15.35 9.29
CA SER A 105 2.41 -16.13 8.10
C SER A 105 3.00 -15.51 6.84
N ASN A 106 3.49 -16.38 5.94
CA ASN A 106 3.91 -16.00 4.61
C ASN A 106 2.73 -15.53 3.73
N TYR A 107 1.49 -15.81 4.14
CA TYR A 107 0.29 -15.36 3.43
C TYR A 107 -0.06 -13.92 3.77
N ARG A 108 0.40 -13.41 4.92
CA ARG A 108 0.05 -12.06 5.36
C ARG A 108 0.88 -11.05 4.57
N LYS A 109 0.24 -10.20 3.77
CA LYS A 109 0.90 -9.06 3.11
C LYS A 109 1.59 -8.21 4.20
N PRO A 110 2.88 -7.85 4.04
CA PRO A 110 3.65 -7.73 2.79
C PRO A 110 4.32 -9.01 2.26
N ASN A 111 4.13 -10.18 2.88
CA ASN A 111 4.65 -11.42 2.29
C ASN A 111 3.83 -11.82 1.05
N PRO A 112 4.47 -12.35 -0.01
CA PRO A 112 3.82 -12.61 -1.29
C PRO A 112 3.04 -13.95 -1.32
N GLY A 113 2.90 -14.67 -0.20
CA GLY A 113 2.43 -16.06 -0.21
C GLY A 113 1.08 -16.30 -0.89
N MET A 114 0.11 -15.40 -0.71
CA MET A 114 -1.18 -15.50 -1.42
C MET A 114 -1.05 -15.35 -2.94
N LEU A 115 -0.14 -14.49 -3.41
CA LEU A 115 0.09 -14.27 -4.84
C LEU A 115 0.82 -15.47 -5.46
N LEU A 116 1.79 -16.02 -4.73
CA LEU A 116 2.54 -17.20 -5.16
C LEU A 116 1.64 -18.45 -5.23
N GLU A 117 0.80 -18.68 -4.23
CA GLU A 117 -0.14 -19.80 -4.23
C GLU A 117 -1.13 -19.68 -5.39
N ALA A 118 -1.73 -18.51 -5.60
CA ALA A 118 -2.61 -18.27 -6.74
C ALA A 118 -1.90 -18.47 -8.09
N ALA A 119 -0.61 -18.12 -8.17
CA ALA A 119 0.18 -18.35 -9.38
C ALA A 119 0.43 -19.83 -9.64
N ASP A 120 0.68 -20.62 -8.60
CA ASP A 120 0.82 -22.07 -8.72
C ASP A 120 -0.51 -22.73 -9.10
N ASP A 121 -1.61 -22.38 -8.42
CA ASP A 121 -2.94 -22.97 -8.62
C ASP A 121 -3.52 -22.69 -10.02
N MET A 122 -3.19 -21.53 -10.60
CA MET A 122 -3.70 -21.10 -11.91
C MET A 122 -2.64 -21.05 -13.01
N ASN A 123 -1.40 -21.48 -12.73
CA ASN A 123 -0.26 -21.41 -13.65
C ASN A 123 -0.06 -19.99 -14.25
N LEU A 124 0.08 -19.00 -13.36
CA LEU A 124 0.19 -17.58 -13.71
C LEU A 124 1.64 -17.13 -13.92
N GLU A 125 1.85 -16.26 -14.89
CA GLU A 125 3.11 -15.55 -15.12
C GLU A 125 3.15 -14.26 -14.29
N LEU A 126 3.88 -14.28 -13.16
CA LEU A 126 3.93 -13.14 -12.23
C LEU A 126 4.59 -11.89 -12.85
N GLY A 127 5.61 -12.05 -13.71
CA GLY A 127 6.30 -10.93 -14.36
C GLY A 127 5.41 -10.11 -15.31
N GLU A 128 4.35 -10.72 -15.83
CA GLU A 128 3.33 -10.09 -16.69
C GLU A 128 2.04 -9.75 -15.91
N SER A 129 2.04 -9.96 -14.60
CA SER A 129 0.91 -9.74 -13.71
C SER A 129 1.02 -8.42 -12.95
N TRP A 130 -0.11 -7.97 -12.41
CA TRP A 130 -0.24 -6.71 -11.69
C TRP A 130 -0.77 -6.93 -10.27
N CYS A 131 -0.36 -6.11 -9.32
CA CYS A 131 -0.93 -6.05 -7.98
C CYS A 131 -1.45 -4.63 -7.72
N ILE A 132 -2.74 -4.52 -7.40
CA ILE A 132 -3.43 -3.25 -7.14
C ILE A 132 -3.98 -3.29 -5.72
N GLY A 133 -3.64 -2.30 -4.90
CA GLY A 133 -4.15 -2.15 -3.54
C GLY A 133 -4.00 -0.73 -3.01
N ASN A 134 -4.47 -0.45 -1.81
CA ASN A 134 -4.44 0.88 -1.19
C ASN A 134 -3.34 1.05 -0.13
N SER A 135 -2.60 -0.02 0.21
CA SER A 135 -1.59 0.00 1.26
C SER A 135 -0.17 -0.27 0.74
N SER A 136 0.83 0.17 1.51
CA SER A 136 2.23 -0.19 1.26
C SER A 136 2.46 -1.71 1.31
N SER A 137 1.66 -2.43 2.11
CA SER A 137 1.77 -3.88 2.22
C SER A 137 1.35 -4.60 0.93
N ASP A 138 0.43 -4.03 0.15
CA ASP A 138 0.01 -4.56 -1.16
C ASP A 138 1.11 -4.38 -2.19
N VAL A 139 1.69 -3.18 -2.21
CA VAL A 139 2.81 -2.84 -3.09
C VAL A 139 3.99 -3.75 -2.81
N GLU A 140 4.36 -3.92 -1.55
CA GLU A 140 5.49 -4.76 -1.18
C GLU A 140 5.23 -6.24 -1.48
N ALA A 141 4.02 -6.76 -1.25
CA ALA A 141 3.66 -8.12 -1.61
C ALA A 141 3.74 -8.35 -3.12
N GLY A 142 3.19 -7.42 -3.93
CA GLY A 142 3.26 -7.48 -5.38
C GLY A 142 4.69 -7.42 -5.91
N SER A 143 5.50 -6.49 -5.40
CA SER A 143 6.90 -6.33 -5.77
C SER A 143 7.73 -7.58 -5.44
N ARG A 144 7.55 -8.14 -4.23
CA ARG A 144 8.22 -9.39 -3.81
C ARG A 144 7.79 -10.61 -4.63
N ALA A 145 6.57 -10.61 -5.15
CA ALA A 145 6.09 -11.65 -6.07
C ALA A 145 6.60 -11.47 -7.52
N GLY A 146 7.18 -10.31 -7.85
CA GLY A 146 7.62 -9.98 -9.21
C GLY A 146 6.55 -9.35 -10.10
N CYS A 147 5.41 -8.96 -9.53
CA CYS A 147 4.35 -8.25 -10.23
C CYS A 147 4.68 -6.75 -10.37
N LYS A 148 4.10 -6.10 -11.38
CA LYS A 148 4.00 -4.63 -11.40
C LYS A 148 2.96 -4.16 -10.40
N THR A 149 3.18 -3.02 -9.77
CA THR A 149 2.37 -2.56 -8.63
C THR A 149 1.68 -1.23 -8.92
N VAL A 150 0.42 -1.12 -8.49
CA VAL A 150 -0.34 0.14 -8.52
C VAL A 150 -0.88 0.41 -7.12
N LEU A 151 -0.47 1.52 -6.53
CA LEU A 151 -1.02 2.01 -5.27
C LEU A 151 -2.20 2.93 -5.56
N ILE A 152 -3.37 2.59 -5.01
CA ILE A 152 -4.54 3.46 -4.99
C ILE A 152 -4.41 4.41 -3.79
N ASP A 153 -4.17 5.69 -4.10
CA ASP A 153 -3.91 6.75 -3.14
C ASP A 153 -5.08 7.75 -3.20
N THR A 154 -6.16 7.47 -2.46
CA THR A 154 -7.27 8.43 -2.36
C THR A 154 -6.97 9.52 -1.33
N PRO A 155 -7.38 10.77 -1.58
CA PRO A 155 -7.14 11.89 -0.65
C PRO A 155 -7.70 11.71 0.76
N SER A 156 -8.67 10.81 0.97
CA SER A 156 -9.18 10.42 2.29
C SER A 156 -8.12 9.68 3.10
N HIS A 157 -7.38 8.74 2.48
CA HIS A 157 -6.29 8.01 3.14
C HIS A 157 -5.11 8.92 3.49
N GLN A 158 -4.87 10.00 2.74
CA GLN A 158 -3.80 10.95 3.04
C GLN A 158 -4.02 11.75 4.34
N ARG A 159 -5.28 11.90 4.78
CA ARG A 159 -5.59 12.61 6.04
C ARG A 159 -5.41 11.73 7.28
N GLU A 160 -5.53 10.41 7.11
CA GLU A 160 -5.30 9.43 8.18
C GLU A 160 -3.84 8.94 8.18
N ALA A 161 -3.18 8.91 7.01
CA ALA A 161 -1.76 8.56 6.82
C ALA A 161 -0.80 9.70 7.19
N GLY A 162 -1.11 10.50 8.21
CA GLY A 162 -0.19 11.48 8.81
C GLY A 162 1.02 10.85 9.53
N SER A 163 1.14 9.52 9.54
CA SER A 163 2.28 8.82 10.13
C SER A 163 2.39 7.42 9.53
N HIS A 164 3.61 7.04 9.10
CA HIS A 164 4.02 5.72 8.61
C HIS A 164 3.95 5.46 7.09
N MET A 165 4.55 6.35 6.29
CA MET A 165 5.39 5.85 5.19
C MET A 165 6.75 5.51 5.79
N SER A 166 6.99 4.23 6.10
CA SER A 166 8.33 3.74 6.37
C SER A 166 9.21 4.02 5.15
N GLN A 167 10.30 4.75 5.34
CA GLN A 167 11.28 5.11 4.29
C GLN A 167 11.95 3.87 3.64
N ASP A 168 11.70 2.67 4.17
CA ASP A 168 12.28 1.39 3.72
C ASP A 168 11.30 0.47 2.98
N GLY A 169 10.05 0.92 2.71
CA GLY A 169 9.06 0.14 1.96
C GLY A 169 9.25 0.24 0.44
N ALA A 170 8.92 -0.83 -0.30
CA ALA A 170 8.96 -0.81 -1.77
C ALA A 170 8.09 0.34 -2.31
N SER A 171 8.67 1.18 -3.18
CA SER A 171 7.92 2.22 -3.89
C SER A 171 7.03 1.59 -4.96
N PRO A 172 5.77 2.02 -5.11
CA PRO A 172 4.93 1.48 -6.17
C PRO A 172 5.46 1.91 -7.54
N ASP A 173 5.31 1.04 -8.55
CA ASP A 173 5.64 1.38 -9.94
C ASP A 173 4.73 2.49 -10.46
N TYR A 174 3.46 2.48 -10.04
CA TYR A 174 2.45 3.46 -10.43
C TYR A 174 1.54 3.86 -9.27
N ARG A 175 0.94 5.04 -9.38
CA ARG A 175 -0.09 5.54 -8.46
C ARG A 175 -1.36 5.86 -9.24
N ALA A 176 -2.49 5.62 -8.62
CA ALA A 176 -3.81 5.94 -9.13
C ALA A 176 -4.68 6.49 -8.01
N VAL A 177 -5.67 7.33 -8.30
CA VAL A 177 -6.62 7.83 -7.30
C VAL A 177 -7.85 6.92 -7.16
N ASN A 178 -8.02 5.95 -8.06
CA ASN A 178 -9.06 4.92 -8.00
C ASN A 178 -8.74 3.75 -8.96
N ILE A 179 -9.55 2.68 -8.88
CA ILE A 179 -9.37 1.49 -9.71
C ILE A 179 -9.55 1.75 -11.22
N LYS A 180 -10.39 2.72 -11.63
CA LYS A 180 -10.54 3.06 -13.06
C LYS A 180 -9.25 3.63 -13.63
N GLU A 181 -8.59 4.52 -12.87
CA GLU A 181 -7.29 5.06 -13.26
C GLU A 181 -6.21 3.97 -13.28
N ALA A 182 -6.20 3.06 -12.30
CA ALA A 182 -5.29 1.91 -12.32
C ALA A 182 -5.44 1.07 -13.60
N VAL A 183 -6.67 0.79 -14.04
CA VAL A 183 -6.93 0.10 -15.31
C VAL A 183 -6.43 0.90 -16.52
N ASN A 184 -6.58 2.22 -16.52
CA ASN A 184 -6.06 3.07 -17.60
C ASN A 184 -4.53 3.04 -17.70
N ILE A 185 -3.84 2.98 -16.56
CA ILE A 185 -2.38 2.81 -16.49
C ILE A 185 -1.99 1.47 -17.12
N ILE A 186 -2.67 0.38 -16.76
CA ILE A 186 -2.41 -0.96 -17.33
C ILE A 186 -2.64 -0.95 -18.85
N LYS A 187 -3.74 -0.34 -19.32
CA LYS A 187 -4.03 -0.21 -20.77
C LYS A 187 -2.94 0.57 -21.50
N LYS A 188 -2.43 1.66 -20.91
CA LYS A 188 -1.34 2.44 -21.49
C LYS A 188 -0.06 1.62 -21.54
N HIS A 189 0.26 0.90 -20.46
CA HIS A 189 1.44 0.04 -20.38
C HIS A 189 1.44 -1.06 -21.45
N LEU A 190 0.28 -1.61 -21.80
CA LEU A 190 0.15 -2.62 -22.85
C LEU A 190 0.34 -2.08 -24.28
N ARG A 191 0.14 -0.77 -24.51
CA ARG A 191 0.35 -0.13 -25.82
C ARG A 191 1.81 0.24 -26.06
N SER A 192 2.54 0.56 -25.00
CA SER A 192 3.93 1.01 -25.06
C SER A 192 5.03 -0.02 -25.43
N PRO A 193 4.87 -1.36 -25.42
CA PRO A 193 5.98 -2.27 -25.71
C PRO A 193 6.09 -2.75 -27.17
N SER A 194 5.04 -2.61 -28.00
CA SER A 194 4.95 -3.31 -29.29
C SER A 194 4.67 -2.46 -30.53
N ASP A 195 4.43 -1.14 -30.38
CA ASP A 195 4.06 -0.27 -31.52
C ASP A 195 5.23 0.52 -32.12
N GLU A 196 6.47 0.40 -31.61
CA GLU A 196 7.67 0.97 -32.24
C GLU A 196 8.38 -0.07 -33.13
N LYS A 197 7.75 -0.42 -34.26
CA LYS A 197 8.49 -0.87 -35.44
C LYS A 197 8.52 0.28 -36.45
N PRO A 198 9.69 0.70 -36.97
CA PRO A 198 9.74 1.80 -37.93
C PRO A 198 9.01 1.40 -39.21
N GLN A 199 7.97 2.14 -39.58
CA GLN A 199 7.43 2.11 -40.93
C GLN A 199 8.53 2.60 -41.89
N SER A 200 9.04 1.67 -42.69
CA SER A 200 9.80 1.93 -43.90
C SER A 200 9.02 2.90 -44.79
N GLN A 201 9.66 4.02 -45.13
CA GLN A 201 9.16 5.01 -46.08
C GLN A 201 8.93 4.33 -47.45
N GLU A 202 7.68 4.34 -47.89
CA GLU A 202 7.32 4.00 -49.27
C GLU A 202 7.79 5.11 -50.23
N ALA A 203 8.24 4.63 -51.38
CA ALA A 203 8.92 5.37 -52.44
C ALA A 203 8.06 6.48 -53.06
N ALA A 204 8.65 7.67 -53.19
CA ALA A 204 8.22 8.65 -54.17
C ALA A 204 9.02 8.43 -55.48
N VAL A 205 8.30 8.03 -56.52
CA VAL A 205 8.78 7.94 -57.91
C VAL A 205 8.76 9.36 -58.48
N ASP A 206 9.94 9.89 -58.79
CA ASP A 206 10.11 11.18 -59.48
C ASP A 206 10.42 10.95 -60.97
N LEU A 207 9.69 11.66 -61.82
CA LEU A 207 9.74 11.57 -63.28
C LEU A 207 10.72 12.62 -63.81
N THR A 208 11.85 12.19 -64.34
CA THR A 208 12.83 13.05 -65.03
C THR A 208 12.54 13.20 -66.52
N GLU A 209 12.66 14.44 -67.04
CA GLU A 209 13.49 14.88 -68.20
C GLU A 209 12.88 16.12 -68.94
N PRO A 210 13.63 16.89 -69.77
CA PRO A 210 15.08 17.25 -69.76
C PRO A 210 15.41 18.72 -70.17
N THR A 211 16.73 19.00 -70.32
CA THR A 211 17.44 20.13 -71.01
C THR A 211 17.71 21.39 -70.15
N HIS A 212 18.91 22.02 -70.09
CA HIS A 212 19.89 22.40 -71.13
C HIS A 212 21.29 22.77 -70.52
N ASP A 213 22.36 22.43 -71.25
CA ASP A 213 23.70 23.03 -71.46
C ASP A 213 24.34 24.07 -70.50
N HIS A 214 25.61 23.84 -70.12
CA HIS A 214 26.77 24.67 -70.53
C HIS A 214 28.13 24.09 -70.05
N GLU A 215 29.18 24.48 -70.78
CA GLU A 215 30.50 23.87 -70.99
C GLU A 215 31.62 24.18 -69.96
N ALA A 216 32.72 23.41 -70.13
CA ALA A 216 34.14 23.78 -69.97
C ALA A 216 34.74 23.88 -68.54
N ALA A 217 35.99 23.52 -68.25
CA ALA A 217 37.09 22.84 -68.93
C ALA A 217 38.25 22.66 -67.90
N GLN A 218 39.20 21.75 -68.21
CA GLN A 218 40.62 21.72 -67.79
C GLN A 218 40.96 21.47 -66.30
N ASP A 219 42.15 21.01 -65.89
CA ASP A 219 43.20 20.08 -66.35
C ASP A 219 44.29 20.14 -65.23
N ALA A 220 45.22 19.18 -65.20
CA ALA A 220 46.46 19.07 -64.38
C ALA A 220 46.32 18.60 -62.90
N CYS A 221 46.86 17.43 -62.51
CA CYS A 221 48.29 17.08 -62.24
C CYS A 221 48.89 17.96 -61.10
N GLU A 222 49.58 17.47 -60.07
CA GLU A 222 50.56 16.39 -60.01
C GLU A 222 50.98 16.08 -58.53
N ALA A 223 51.09 14.77 -58.24
CA ALA A 223 52.12 14.02 -57.49
C ALA A 223 52.62 14.29 -56.04
N ALA A 224 52.92 13.13 -55.43
CA ALA A 224 53.97 12.76 -54.45
C ALA A 224 53.59 12.81 -52.94
N GLU A 225 53.15 11.73 -52.26
CA GLU A 225 53.78 10.41 -51.89
C GLU A 225 55.03 10.48 -50.98
N PRO A 226 55.37 9.44 -50.17
CA PRO A 226 54.54 8.40 -49.51
C PRO A 226 54.98 8.00 -48.05
N GLU A 227 54.11 7.26 -47.33
CA GLU A 227 54.33 6.15 -46.35
C GLU A 227 55.29 6.29 -45.12
N PRO A 228 55.31 5.37 -44.11
CA PRO A 228 54.48 4.18 -43.82
C PRO A 228 53.96 4.06 -42.36
N GLN A 229 53.33 2.91 -42.11
CA GLN A 229 52.44 2.46 -41.05
C GLN A 229 53.08 2.05 -39.69
N ALA A 230 52.18 1.98 -38.70
CA ALA A 230 52.09 1.02 -37.59
C ALA A 230 53.16 1.03 -36.49
N GLN A 231 52.72 1.25 -35.23
CA GLN A 231 52.95 0.29 -34.14
C GLN A 231 52.11 0.57 -32.89
N GLN A 232 51.80 -0.55 -32.24
CA GLN A 232 51.03 -0.78 -31.03
C GLN A 232 51.61 -0.05 -29.80
N HIS A 233 50.75 0.33 -28.86
CA HIS A 233 51.18 0.60 -27.48
C HIS A 233 50.25 -0.06 -26.46
N GLU A 234 50.89 -0.77 -25.54
CA GLU A 234 50.39 -1.64 -24.47
C GLU A 234 49.73 -0.86 -23.32
N PRO A 235 48.95 -1.54 -22.45
CA PRO A 235 48.25 -0.92 -21.33
C PRO A 235 49.16 -0.67 -20.10
N GLU A 236 49.00 0.49 -19.47
CA GLU A 236 49.68 0.90 -18.23
C GLU A 236 49.19 0.12 -16.98
N PRO A 237 50.03 -0.04 -15.94
CA PRO A 237 49.85 -1.06 -14.92
C PRO A 237 48.95 -0.66 -13.74
N GLU A 238 48.25 -1.66 -13.23
CA GLU A 238 47.44 -1.65 -12.01
C GLU A 238 48.23 -1.19 -10.79
N ARG A 239 47.71 -0.16 -10.10
CA ARG A 239 48.23 0.34 -8.83
C ARG A 239 47.42 -0.33 -7.70
N GLN A 240 48.04 -1.26 -7.00
CA GLN A 240 47.50 -1.92 -5.81
C GLN A 240 47.37 -0.91 -4.66
N GLU A 241 46.15 -0.47 -4.35
CA GLU A 241 45.84 0.20 -3.09
C GLU A 241 45.46 -0.84 -2.03
N GLN A 242 46.47 -1.33 -1.30
CA GLN A 242 46.27 -2.00 -0.02
C GLN A 242 45.94 -0.94 1.05
N SER A 243 44.66 -0.78 1.36
CA SER A 243 44.23 -0.11 2.60
C SER A 243 44.17 -1.13 3.74
N PRO A 244 44.62 -0.77 4.97
CA PRO A 244 44.72 -1.72 6.07
C PRO A 244 43.32 -2.05 6.62
N GLU A 245 42.88 -3.29 6.45
CA GLU A 245 41.72 -3.85 7.16
C GLU A 245 41.97 -3.76 8.67
N ARG A 246 41.36 -2.75 9.30
CA ARG A 246 41.05 -2.80 10.72
C ARG A 246 39.86 -3.74 10.87
N HIS A 247 40.13 -5.00 11.17
CA HIS A 247 39.14 -5.93 11.70
C HIS A 247 38.59 -5.37 13.02
N ILE A 248 37.50 -4.60 12.93
CA ILE A 248 36.59 -4.39 14.04
C ILE A 248 35.72 -5.65 14.09
N PRO A 249 35.49 -6.29 15.26
CA PRO A 249 34.59 -7.43 15.35
C PRO A 249 33.16 -6.95 15.08
N THR A 250 32.77 -6.94 13.80
CA THR A 250 31.45 -6.51 13.32
C THR A 250 30.35 -7.36 13.92
N ALA A 251 30.60 -8.65 14.13
CA ALA A 251 29.65 -9.58 14.74
C ALA A 251 29.12 -9.10 16.10
N LYS A 252 29.97 -8.56 16.97
CA LYS A 252 29.55 -8.12 18.32
C LYS A 252 28.91 -6.73 18.30
N THR A 253 29.24 -5.92 17.30
CA THR A 253 28.70 -4.56 17.15
C THR A 253 27.33 -4.62 16.51
N ASP A 254 27.12 -5.51 15.54
CA ASP A 254 25.83 -5.77 14.89
C ASP A 254 24.87 -6.49 15.83
N GLU A 255 25.38 -7.37 16.71
CA GLU A 255 24.60 -8.00 17.77
C GLU A 255 24.18 -6.97 18.84
N LEU A 256 25.09 -6.09 19.29
CA LEU A 256 24.75 -4.97 20.18
C LEU A 256 23.79 -3.97 19.53
N LEU A 257 23.95 -3.68 18.24
CA LEU A 257 23.05 -2.79 17.50
C LEU A 257 21.68 -3.44 17.31
N GLY A 258 21.66 -4.75 17.06
CA GLY A 258 20.45 -5.57 16.99
C GLY A 258 19.70 -5.62 18.31
N ASP A 259 20.43 -5.76 19.42
CA ASP A 259 19.86 -5.73 20.78
C ASP A 259 19.35 -4.34 21.15
N ILE A 260 20.10 -3.27 20.85
CA ILE A 260 19.65 -1.88 21.06
C ILE A 260 18.43 -1.56 20.20
N LEU A 261 18.41 -1.99 18.94
CA LEU A 261 17.26 -1.83 18.04
C LEU A 261 16.06 -2.66 18.48
N ALA A 262 16.27 -3.87 18.97
CA ALA A 262 15.21 -4.70 19.54
C ALA A 262 14.65 -4.07 20.82
N GLN A 263 15.51 -3.49 21.66
CA GLN A 263 15.11 -2.82 22.88
C GLN A 263 14.35 -1.51 22.59
N LEU A 264 14.81 -0.70 21.63
CA LEU A 264 14.09 0.49 21.16
C LEU A 264 12.76 0.14 20.48
N LYS A 265 12.72 -0.93 19.68
CA LYS A 265 11.49 -1.43 19.04
C LYS A 265 10.53 -2.04 20.05
N SER A 266 11.02 -2.59 21.15
CA SER A 266 10.20 -3.05 22.27
C SER A 266 9.64 -1.87 23.08
N MET A 267 10.45 -0.84 23.35
CA MET A 267 9.99 0.37 24.03
C MET A 267 8.95 1.15 23.21
N GLN A 268 9.18 1.36 21.91
CA GLN A 268 8.19 2.02 21.04
C GLN A 268 6.90 1.21 20.86
N ARG A 269 6.98 -0.14 20.84
CA ARG A 269 5.79 -0.99 20.70
C ARG A 269 4.96 -1.05 21.98
N THR A 270 5.61 -0.90 23.14
CA THR A 270 4.91 -0.92 24.44
C THR A 270 4.25 0.43 24.74
N GLU A 271 4.77 1.54 24.20
CA GLU A 271 4.18 2.87 24.42
C GLU A 271 3.08 3.24 23.42
N MET A 272 3.07 2.72 22.18
CA MET A 272 2.07 3.16 21.18
C MET A 272 0.71 2.46 21.24
N PHE A 273 0.60 1.27 21.83
CA PHE A 273 -0.63 0.46 21.72
C PHE A 273 -1.42 0.27 23.02
N ASP A 274 -0.93 0.77 24.16
CA ASP A 274 -1.70 0.80 25.43
C ASP A 274 -2.35 2.19 25.70
N GLU A 275 -2.16 3.18 24.82
CA GLU A 275 -2.55 4.57 25.09
C GLU A 275 -3.91 5.04 24.56
N PHE A 276 -4.68 4.20 23.86
CA PHE A 276 -6.14 4.39 23.77
C PHE A 276 -6.86 3.46 24.76
N SER A 277 -6.40 3.48 26.00
CA SER A 277 -7.16 2.92 27.12
C SER A 277 -8.54 3.59 27.12
N VAL A 278 -9.58 2.82 26.79
CA VAL A 278 -10.99 3.26 26.85
C VAL A 278 -11.28 3.94 28.20
N MET A 279 -10.57 3.57 29.26
CA MET A 279 -10.67 4.23 30.57
C MET A 279 -10.11 5.67 30.59
N ARG A 280 -9.05 6.01 29.83
CA ARG A 280 -8.57 7.40 29.68
C ARG A 280 -9.57 8.24 28.88
N LEU A 281 -10.17 7.68 27.84
CA LEU A 281 -11.24 8.34 27.09
C LEU A 281 -12.47 8.59 27.99
N MET A 282 -12.92 7.57 28.73
CA MET A 282 -14.03 7.71 29.67
C MET A 282 -13.71 8.70 30.80
N ALA A 283 -12.49 8.68 31.36
CA ALA A 283 -12.06 9.66 32.36
C ALA A 283 -12.08 11.09 31.78
N GLY A 284 -11.63 11.27 30.53
CA GLY A 284 -11.68 12.55 29.83
C GLY A 284 -13.12 13.06 29.63
N VAL A 285 -14.04 12.18 29.19
CA VAL A 285 -15.47 12.52 29.03
C VAL A 285 -16.09 12.92 30.38
N VAL A 286 -15.82 12.17 31.45
CA VAL A 286 -16.30 12.49 32.80
C VAL A 286 -15.73 13.83 33.28
N GLN A 287 -14.47 14.15 32.97
CA GLN A 287 -13.85 15.41 33.34
C GLN A 287 -14.51 16.63 32.67
N VAL A 288 -14.93 16.49 31.41
CA VAL A 288 -15.70 17.54 30.71
C VAL A 288 -17.05 17.79 31.39
N LEU A 289 -17.72 16.73 31.87
CA LEU A 289 -18.97 16.85 32.62
C LEU A 289 -18.77 17.54 33.98
N VAL A 290 -17.65 17.32 34.67
CA VAL A 290 -17.31 18.05 35.90
C VAL A 290 -17.20 19.55 35.63
N LEU A 291 -16.46 19.94 34.58
CA LEU A 291 -16.31 21.35 34.20
C LEU A 291 -17.66 21.99 33.85
N PHE A 292 -18.52 21.26 33.15
CA PHE A 292 -19.88 21.70 32.87
C PHE A 292 -20.69 21.94 34.16
N CYS A 293 -20.68 21.01 35.11
CA CYS A 293 -21.36 21.18 36.40
C CYS A 293 -20.83 22.38 37.20
N LEU A 294 -19.52 22.64 37.17
CA LEU A 294 -18.92 23.80 37.82
C LEU A 294 -19.33 25.12 37.13
N LEU A 295 -19.37 25.16 35.81
CA LEU A 295 -19.88 26.33 35.07
C LEU A 295 -21.35 26.60 35.38
N VAL A 296 -22.18 25.56 35.45
CA VAL A 296 -23.58 25.67 35.87
C VAL A 296 -23.69 26.19 37.31
N THR A 297 -22.80 25.74 38.20
CA THR A 297 -22.73 26.21 39.59
C THR A 297 -22.40 27.71 39.65
N VAL A 298 -21.40 28.16 38.90
CA VAL A 298 -21.01 29.59 38.80
C VAL A 298 -22.14 30.41 38.18
N TRP A 299 -22.80 29.89 37.15
CA TRP A 299 -23.95 30.53 36.53
C TRP A 299 -25.09 30.76 37.54
N PHE A 300 -25.46 29.73 38.31
CA PHE A 300 -26.48 29.87 39.35
C PHE A 300 -26.05 30.79 40.49
N LEU A 301 -24.76 30.87 40.78
CA LEU A 301 -24.21 31.77 41.80
C LEU A 301 -24.22 33.24 41.36
N MET A 302 -24.03 33.50 40.05
CA MET A 302 -24.11 34.84 39.46
C MET A 302 -25.53 35.26 39.08
N SER A 303 -26.49 34.33 39.10
CA SER A 303 -27.89 34.63 38.79
C SER A 303 -28.49 35.62 39.81
N PRO A 304 -29.23 36.65 39.38
CA PRO A 304 -29.89 37.62 40.27
C PRO A 304 -30.85 36.98 41.27
N ASN A 305 -31.37 35.79 40.93
CA ASN A 305 -32.25 34.99 41.75
C ASN A 305 -31.49 33.74 42.20
N ARG A 306 -30.66 33.90 43.23
CA ARG A 306 -29.75 32.86 43.73
C ARG A 306 -30.56 31.64 44.21
N GLN A 307 -30.38 30.50 43.53
CA GLN A 307 -31.06 29.25 43.85
C GLN A 307 -30.09 28.31 44.58
N ASP A 308 -29.91 28.52 45.88
CA ASP A 308 -28.92 27.79 46.68
C ASP A 308 -29.06 26.26 46.58
N ASN A 309 -30.29 25.74 46.54
CA ASN A 309 -30.53 24.29 46.37
C ASN A 309 -29.96 23.73 45.07
N LEU A 310 -30.05 24.48 43.95
CA LEU A 310 -29.50 24.04 42.67
C LEU A 310 -27.97 24.18 42.63
N VAL A 311 -27.43 25.20 43.30
CA VAL A 311 -25.97 25.36 43.48
C VAL A 311 -25.42 24.15 44.24
N PHE A 312 -26.05 23.74 45.34
CA PHE A 312 -25.62 22.58 46.13
C PHE A 312 -25.76 21.27 45.35
N MET A 313 -26.84 21.08 44.57
CA MET A 313 -26.98 19.89 43.72
C MET A 313 -25.90 19.83 42.63
N ALA A 314 -25.67 20.94 41.91
CA ALA A 314 -24.67 20.99 40.84
C ALA A 314 -23.25 20.76 41.39
N LEU A 315 -22.93 21.33 42.56
CA LEU A 315 -21.68 21.07 43.26
C LEU A 315 -21.56 19.60 43.70
N GLY A 316 -22.63 19.01 44.21
CA GLY A 316 -22.68 17.60 44.58
C GLY A 316 -22.41 16.67 43.39
N PHE A 317 -23.03 16.92 42.24
CA PHE A 317 -22.75 16.17 41.01
C PHE A 317 -21.30 16.34 40.54
N ALA A 318 -20.75 17.56 40.59
CA ALA A 318 -19.36 17.80 40.24
C ALA A 318 -18.39 16.99 41.11
N ILE A 319 -18.63 16.91 42.43
CA ILE A 319 -17.81 16.12 43.36
C ILE A 319 -17.88 14.62 43.04
N VAL A 320 -19.08 14.08 42.82
CA VAL A 320 -19.27 12.65 42.50
C VAL A 320 -18.59 12.29 41.18
N LEU A 321 -18.79 13.10 40.14
CA LEU A 321 -18.16 12.89 38.83
C LEU A 321 -16.64 13.01 38.92
N GLN A 322 -16.11 13.93 39.72
CA GLN A 322 -14.66 14.08 39.94
C GLN A 322 -14.07 12.85 40.65
N LEU A 323 -14.78 12.28 41.63
CA LEU A 323 -14.36 11.02 42.28
C LEU A 323 -14.38 9.84 41.31
N MET A 324 -15.37 9.77 40.40
CA MET A 324 -15.41 8.75 39.35
C MET A 324 -14.25 8.89 38.36
N ALA A 325 -13.96 10.11 37.88
CA ALA A 325 -12.81 10.37 37.00
C ALA A 325 -11.48 9.98 37.66
N LEU A 326 -11.31 10.32 38.95
CA LEU A 326 -10.14 9.94 39.73
C LEU A 326 -10.02 8.41 39.90
N THR A 327 -11.15 7.72 40.07
CA THR A 327 -11.18 6.25 40.17
C THR A 327 -10.76 5.61 38.84
N PHE A 328 -11.24 6.10 37.70
CA PHE A 328 -10.79 5.64 36.38
C PHE A 328 -9.30 5.91 36.14
N TYR A 329 -8.79 7.05 36.61
CA TYR A 329 -7.38 7.39 36.50
C TYR A 329 -6.47 6.50 37.38
N THR A 330 -6.89 6.23 38.62
CA THR A 330 -6.12 5.43 39.58
C THR A 330 -6.16 3.93 39.31
N MET A 331 -7.25 3.39 38.76
CA MET A 331 -7.33 1.98 38.34
C MET A 331 -6.38 1.65 37.18
N HIS A 332 -5.95 2.65 36.40
CA HIS A 332 -4.99 2.44 35.32
C HIS A 332 -3.53 2.42 35.80
N GLY A 333 -3.20 3.11 36.90
CA GLY A 333 -1.84 3.22 37.44
C GLY A 333 -1.34 2.02 38.27
N ARG A 334 -2.13 0.94 38.37
CA ARG A 334 -1.73 -0.34 38.98
C ARG A 334 -1.60 -1.41 37.89
N LYS A 335 -0.52 -1.36 37.12
CA LYS A 335 0.00 -2.52 36.38
C LYS A 335 1.48 -2.66 36.68
#